data_AF-A0A9W8Q0C4-F1
#
_entry.id   AF-A0A9W8Q0C4-F1
#
_cell.length_a   1.000
_cell.length_b   1.000
_cell.length_c   1.000
_cell.angle_alpha   90.00
_cell.angle_beta   90.00
_cell.angle_gamma   90.00
#
_symmetry.space_group_name_H-M   'P 1'
#
loop_
_entity.id
_entity.type
_entity.pdbx_description
1 polymer ?
#
loop_
_entity_poly.entity_id
_entity_poly.type
_entity_poly.pdbx_seq_one_letter_code
_entity_poly.pdbx_strand_id
1 'polypeptide(L)'
;MTAGYKFLAILTKGQSKSTREHTEIVRHLKNRNKTADLSRAIIPSNRNTPLSKERRNPPLLTKVSAPNQVPEYKPTVRPLPKTAFVGERKVPVFGDTAEHLSFIRIKKPQPPPLSRSIGDKTALLRQCIAATKTVDDRLAHEATSEDLWDGIMDRMLDGKGDTVGERRENPLESFRFSTTLSKAWWELKLTKINEDWIARSAALSKLLGEERALAKEEKQNGVGSTDPRVAKETLDQILTEYRQKQAEMEQERKENLEEDLLQDPFMSKRWMTTVKKMERQELGRGQGRQNKKLKELF
;
A
#
# COMPACT_ATOMS: atom_id res chain seq x y z
N MET A 1 -22.49 -28.28 -32.95
CA MET A 1 -21.89 -28.51 -31.62
C MET A 1 -20.93 -29.72 -31.60
N THR A 2 -19.93 -29.77 -32.48
CA THR A 2 -19.08 -30.97 -32.69
C THR A 2 -17.62 -30.81 -32.25
N ALA A 3 -17.16 -29.58 -31.97
CA ALA A 3 -15.78 -29.33 -31.57
C ALA A 3 -15.48 -29.66 -30.10
N GLY A 4 -16.41 -29.37 -29.18
CA GLY A 4 -16.22 -29.59 -27.73
C GLY A 4 -16.01 -31.06 -27.34
N TYR A 5 -16.78 -31.97 -27.93
CA TYR A 5 -16.66 -33.42 -27.67
C TYR A 5 -15.36 -34.03 -28.19
N LYS A 6 -14.79 -33.48 -29.28
CA LYS A 6 -13.50 -33.95 -29.82
C LYS A 6 -12.34 -33.63 -28.88
N PHE A 7 -12.36 -32.48 -28.20
CA PHE A 7 -11.34 -32.14 -27.21
C PHE A 7 -11.39 -33.07 -26.00
N LEU A 8 -12.59 -33.36 -25.50
CA LEU A 8 -12.73 -34.32 -24.39
C LEU A 8 -12.22 -35.70 -24.79
N ALA A 9 -12.52 -36.18 -25.99
CA ALA A 9 -12.02 -37.47 -26.49
C ALA A 9 -10.48 -37.51 -26.64
N ILE A 10 -9.84 -36.41 -27.01
CA ILE A 10 -8.38 -36.31 -27.08
C ILE A 10 -7.77 -36.29 -25.67
N LEU A 11 -8.39 -35.58 -24.73
CA LEU A 11 -7.92 -35.49 -23.35
C LEU A 11 -8.10 -36.80 -22.58
N THR A 12 -9.20 -37.54 -22.81
CA THR A 12 -9.40 -38.86 -22.21
C THR A 12 -8.38 -39.88 -22.73
N LYS A 13 -8.10 -39.88 -24.03
CA LYS A 13 -7.04 -40.72 -24.63
C LYS A 13 -5.62 -40.32 -24.20
N GLY A 14 -5.39 -39.03 -23.96
CA GLY A 14 -4.11 -38.48 -23.53
C GLY A 14 -3.81 -38.61 -22.03
N GLN A 15 -4.67 -39.28 -21.25
CA GLN A 15 -4.49 -39.43 -19.80
C GLN A 15 -3.29 -40.33 -19.45
N SER A 16 -3.03 -41.35 -20.26
CA SER A 16 -1.88 -42.27 -20.09
C SER A 16 -0.64 -41.75 -20.82
N LYS A 17 0.51 -41.80 -20.14
CA LYS A 17 1.80 -41.29 -20.63
C LYS A 17 2.35 -42.03 -21.86
N SER A 18 1.91 -43.26 -22.09
CA SER A 18 2.31 -44.12 -23.21
C SER A 18 1.58 -43.82 -24.52
N THR A 19 0.51 -43.00 -24.47
CA THR A 19 -0.37 -42.76 -25.61
C THR A 19 0.17 -41.64 -26.50
N ARG A 20 0.01 -41.78 -27.82
CA ARG A 20 0.49 -40.79 -28.81
C ARG A 20 -0.12 -39.42 -28.57
N GLU A 21 -1.41 -39.38 -28.25
CA GLU A 21 -2.18 -38.18 -27.94
C GLU A 21 -1.55 -37.41 -26.76
N HIS A 22 -1.03 -38.11 -25.74
CA HIS A 22 -0.31 -37.50 -24.63
C HIS A 22 0.96 -36.77 -25.11
N THR A 23 1.74 -37.41 -25.99
CA THR A 23 2.97 -36.80 -26.53
C THR A 23 2.68 -35.58 -27.40
N GLU A 24 1.57 -35.59 -28.16
CA GLU A 24 1.13 -34.47 -28.99
C GLU A 24 0.64 -33.29 -28.13
N ILE A 25 -0.12 -33.56 -27.06
CA ILE A 25 -0.54 -32.53 -26.08
C ILE A 25 0.69 -31.90 -25.43
N VAL A 26 1.62 -32.71 -24.92
CA VAL A 26 2.84 -32.20 -24.27
C VAL A 26 3.69 -31.40 -25.26
N ARG A 27 3.81 -31.85 -26.51
CA ARG A 27 4.51 -31.11 -27.57
C ARG A 27 3.85 -29.77 -27.86
N HIS A 28 2.52 -29.72 -27.97
CA HIS A 28 1.78 -28.49 -28.18
C HIS A 28 1.98 -27.49 -27.02
N LEU A 29 1.90 -27.97 -25.77
CA LEU A 29 2.16 -27.15 -24.59
C LEU A 29 3.61 -26.64 -24.53
N LYS A 30 4.59 -27.49 -24.84
CA LYS A 30 6.00 -27.07 -24.92
C LYS A 30 6.21 -26.01 -26.00
N ASN A 31 5.61 -26.17 -27.18
CA ASN A 31 5.69 -25.18 -28.25
C ASN A 31 5.04 -23.86 -27.84
N ARG A 32 3.85 -23.91 -27.23
CA ARG A 32 3.16 -22.72 -26.71
C ARG A 32 3.99 -22.00 -25.64
N ASN A 33 4.63 -22.74 -24.74
CA ASN A 33 5.54 -22.17 -23.74
C ASN A 33 6.75 -21.51 -24.40
N LYS A 34 7.39 -22.15 -25.40
CA LYS A 34 8.48 -21.53 -26.16
C LYS A 34 8.05 -20.23 -26.84
N THR A 35 6.87 -20.19 -27.48
CA THR A 35 6.34 -18.97 -28.10
C THR A 35 6.04 -17.89 -27.04
N ALA A 36 5.54 -18.29 -25.87
CA ALA A 36 5.30 -17.37 -24.75
C ALA A 36 6.62 -16.83 -24.17
N ASP A 37 7.66 -17.66 -24.06
CA ASP A 37 8.98 -17.26 -23.57
C ASP A 37 9.69 -16.34 -24.57
N LEU A 38 9.58 -16.62 -25.86
CA LEU A 38 10.07 -15.73 -26.92
C LEU A 38 9.34 -14.38 -26.89
N SER A 39 8.02 -14.35 -26.73
CA SER A 39 7.29 -13.08 -26.63
C SER A 39 7.62 -12.31 -25.34
N ARG A 40 7.85 -13.00 -24.21
CA ARG A 40 8.35 -12.40 -22.97
C ARG A 40 9.79 -11.90 -23.10
N ALA A 41 10.63 -12.54 -23.91
CA ALA A 41 12.00 -12.13 -24.16
C ALA A 41 12.10 -10.92 -25.12
N ILE A 42 11.19 -10.81 -26.09
CA ILE A 42 11.10 -9.67 -27.01
C ILE A 42 10.67 -8.39 -26.27
N ILE A 43 9.83 -8.52 -25.24
CA ILE A 43 9.53 -7.38 -24.36
C ILE A 43 10.79 -7.15 -23.52
N PRO A 44 11.57 -6.08 -23.72
CA PRO A 44 12.70 -5.81 -22.86
C PRO A 44 12.19 -5.74 -21.43
N SER A 45 12.65 -6.68 -20.62
CA SER A 45 12.45 -6.68 -19.18
C SER A 45 13.19 -5.46 -18.64
N ASN A 46 12.52 -4.32 -18.67
CA ASN A 46 12.96 -3.04 -18.11
C ASN A 46 12.97 -3.10 -16.56
N ARG A 47 13.25 -4.27 -15.98
CA ARG A 47 13.29 -4.56 -14.54
C ARG A 47 14.47 -3.87 -13.87
N ASN A 48 15.54 -3.57 -14.61
CA ASN A 48 16.78 -3.05 -14.06
C ASN A 48 17.03 -1.57 -14.36
N THR A 49 16.21 -0.95 -15.21
CA THR A 49 16.27 0.50 -15.40
C THR A 49 15.40 1.12 -14.32
N PRO A 50 15.97 1.75 -13.28
CA PRO A 50 15.13 2.47 -12.33
C PRO A 50 14.33 3.48 -13.14
N LEU A 51 12.98 3.36 -13.13
CA LEU A 51 12.14 4.39 -13.71
C LEU A 51 12.57 5.70 -13.05
N SER A 52 13.11 6.64 -13.83
CA SER A 52 13.58 7.90 -13.26
C SER A 52 12.42 8.52 -12.48
N LYS A 53 12.69 8.89 -11.22
CA LYS A 53 11.67 9.48 -10.34
C LYS A 53 11.06 10.73 -11.00
N GLU A 54 11.84 11.42 -11.83
CA GLU A 54 11.48 12.62 -12.61
C GLU A 54 10.26 12.43 -13.52
N ARG A 55 10.02 11.23 -14.07
CA ARG A 55 8.92 10.97 -15.00
C ARG A 55 7.63 10.48 -14.34
N ARG A 56 7.56 10.41 -13.02
CA ARG A 56 6.31 10.02 -12.34
C ARG A 56 5.35 11.21 -12.38
N ASN A 57 4.13 10.97 -12.86
CA ASN A 57 3.05 11.92 -12.71
C ASN A 57 2.86 12.23 -11.22
N PRO A 58 2.55 13.48 -10.86
CA PRO A 58 2.31 13.84 -9.48
C PRO A 58 1.14 13.02 -8.91
N PRO A 59 1.12 12.79 -7.58
CA PRO A 59 -0.03 12.18 -6.95
C PRO A 59 -1.28 13.02 -7.24
N LEU A 60 -2.45 12.37 -7.28
CA LEU A 60 -3.71 13.06 -7.54
C LEU A 60 -4.10 14.00 -6.38
N LEU A 61 -3.81 13.55 -5.15
CA LEU A 61 -4.10 14.24 -3.92
C LEU A 61 -2.82 14.37 -3.10
N THR A 62 -2.61 15.54 -2.52
CA THR A 62 -1.54 15.85 -1.57
C THR A 62 -2.14 16.10 -0.20
N LYS A 63 -1.51 15.53 0.84
CA LYS A 63 -1.91 15.75 2.23
C LYS A 63 -1.44 17.15 2.66
N VAL A 64 -2.35 17.96 3.18
CA VAL A 64 -2.05 19.35 3.60
C VAL A 64 -2.01 19.46 5.12
N SER A 65 -2.78 18.64 5.83
CA SER A 65 -2.77 18.57 7.30
C SER A 65 -1.40 18.16 7.84
N ALA A 66 -0.99 18.76 8.97
CA ALA A 66 0.26 18.47 9.65
C ALA A 66 0.30 17.02 10.21
N PRO A 67 1.49 16.51 10.60
CA PRO A 67 1.59 15.27 11.35
C PRO A 67 0.72 15.35 12.62
N ASN A 68 -0.07 14.30 12.89
CA ASN A 68 -1.00 14.18 14.03
C ASN A 68 -2.30 15.01 13.98
N GLN A 69 -2.58 15.73 12.89
CA GLN A 69 -3.90 16.32 12.65
C GLN A 69 -4.79 15.37 11.85
N VAL A 70 -6.11 15.61 11.93
CA VAL A 70 -7.11 14.94 11.09
C VAL A 70 -6.69 15.09 9.63
N PRO A 71 -6.62 14.00 8.85
CA PRO A 71 -6.10 14.06 7.49
C PRO A 71 -6.97 14.98 6.63
N GLU A 72 -6.34 15.94 5.97
CA GLU A 72 -6.97 16.77 4.96
C GLU A 72 -6.19 16.67 3.65
N TYR A 73 -6.93 16.46 2.56
CA TYR A 73 -6.37 16.28 1.23
C TYR A 73 -6.85 17.39 0.29
N LYS A 74 -5.92 17.92 -0.50
CA LYS A 74 -6.23 18.82 -1.62
C LYS A 74 -5.78 18.21 -2.95
N PRO A 75 -6.51 18.48 -4.05
CA PRO A 75 -6.05 18.18 -5.39
C PRO A 75 -4.67 18.79 -5.65
N THR A 76 -3.79 18.04 -6.29
CA THR A 76 -2.40 18.48 -6.48
C THR A 76 -2.22 19.34 -7.72
N VAL A 77 -2.76 18.88 -8.86
CA VAL A 77 -2.66 19.57 -10.16
C VAL A 77 -4.02 19.79 -10.81
N ARG A 78 -5.03 18.97 -10.44
CA ARG A 78 -6.38 19.08 -10.99
C ARG A 78 -7.20 20.09 -10.19
N PRO A 79 -8.20 20.75 -10.81
CA PRO A 79 -8.64 20.61 -12.19
C PRO A 79 -7.66 21.25 -13.20
N LEU A 80 -7.46 20.58 -14.35
CA LEU A 80 -6.62 21.12 -15.42
C LEU A 80 -7.40 22.15 -16.26
N PRO A 81 -6.75 23.13 -16.90
CA PRO A 81 -7.41 24.04 -17.84
C PRO A 81 -7.79 23.32 -19.15
N LYS A 82 -8.74 23.89 -19.91
CA LYS A 82 -9.19 23.33 -21.21
C LYS A 82 -8.04 23.16 -22.20
N THR A 83 -7.11 24.11 -22.19
CA THR A 83 -5.93 24.12 -23.07
C THR A 83 -5.06 22.86 -22.93
N ALA A 84 -5.08 22.19 -21.77
CA ALA A 84 -4.34 20.96 -21.51
C ALA A 84 -5.03 19.69 -22.04
N PHE A 85 -6.19 19.81 -22.71
CA PHE A 85 -6.96 18.67 -23.23
C PHE A 85 -7.13 18.75 -24.74
N VAL A 86 -7.09 17.57 -25.39
CA VAL A 86 -7.47 17.42 -26.78
C VAL A 86 -8.96 17.08 -26.85
N GLY A 87 -9.75 17.95 -27.47
CA GLY A 87 -11.20 17.79 -27.64
C GLY A 87 -12.03 18.05 -26.38
N GLU A 88 -13.15 17.33 -26.24
CA GLU A 88 -14.06 17.49 -25.10
C GLU A 88 -13.43 17.00 -23.79
N ARG A 89 -13.65 17.77 -22.71
CA ARG A 89 -13.21 17.38 -21.37
C ARG A 89 -14.03 16.16 -20.93
N LYS A 90 -13.34 15.05 -20.67
CA LYS A 90 -13.95 13.86 -20.08
C LYS A 90 -13.87 13.94 -18.58
N VAL A 91 -15.03 14.12 -17.95
CA VAL A 91 -15.17 14.07 -16.50
C VAL A 91 -14.83 12.66 -16.01
N PRO A 92 -13.87 12.50 -15.08
CA PRO A 92 -13.56 11.18 -14.53
C PRO A 92 -14.76 10.57 -13.79
N VAL A 93 -14.81 9.24 -13.73
CA VAL A 93 -15.91 8.53 -13.05
C VAL A 93 -15.49 8.20 -11.64
N PHE A 94 -16.33 8.59 -10.67
CA PHE A 94 -16.21 8.17 -9.27
C PHE A 94 -16.57 6.69 -9.14
N GLY A 95 -15.79 5.94 -8.37
CA GLY A 95 -16.10 4.56 -8.03
C GLY A 95 -15.73 4.28 -6.58
N ASP A 96 -16.55 3.49 -5.93
CA ASP A 96 -16.32 3.02 -4.56
C ASP A 96 -16.18 1.51 -4.55
N THR A 97 -15.32 1.03 -3.65
CA THR A 97 -15.21 -0.40 -3.34
C THR A 97 -16.15 -0.74 -2.18
N ALA A 98 -16.48 -2.02 -2.01
CA ALA A 98 -17.32 -2.48 -0.89
C ALA A 98 -16.76 -2.09 0.49
N GLU A 99 -15.43 -1.96 0.61
CA GLU A 99 -14.76 -1.51 1.82
C GLU A 99 -14.67 0.02 1.97
N HIS A 100 -15.49 0.80 1.25
CA HIS A 100 -15.49 2.27 1.29
C HIS A 100 -14.20 2.95 0.80
N LEU A 101 -13.36 2.21 0.06
CA LEU A 101 -12.23 2.83 -0.65
C LEU A 101 -12.73 3.51 -1.92
N SER A 102 -12.79 4.83 -1.90
CA SER A 102 -13.13 5.67 -3.05
C SER A 102 -11.94 5.88 -3.98
N PHE A 103 -12.20 5.81 -5.28
CA PHE A 103 -11.21 6.05 -6.33
C PHE A 103 -11.83 6.74 -7.55
N ILE A 104 -10.96 7.34 -8.36
CA ILE A 104 -11.36 7.97 -9.62
C ILE A 104 -10.83 7.15 -10.80
N ARG A 105 -11.72 6.87 -11.76
CA ARG A 105 -11.37 6.23 -13.02
C ARG A 105 -11.38 7.26 -14.15
N ILE A 106 -10.19 7.59 -14.65
CA ILE A 106 -9.98 8.56 -15.74
C ILE A 106 -10.27 7.92 -17.12
N LYS A 107 -9.91 6.65 -17.33
CA LYS A 107 -10.08 5.92 -18.60
C LYS A 107 -10.70 4.53 -18.43
N LYS A 108 -11.38 4.05 -19.47
CA LYS A 108 -11.85 2.65 -19.61
C LYS A 108 -10.99 1.94 -20.69
N PRO A 109 -10.61 0.66 -20.50
CA PRO A 109 -10.71 -0.14 -19.27
C PRO A 109 -9.86 0.44 -18.13
N GLN A 110 -10.16 0.05 -16.89
CA GLN A 110 -9.41 0.52 -15.72
C GLN A 110 -7.94 0.10 -15.85
N PRO A 111 -6.97 1.02 -15.62
CA PRO A 111 -5.57 0.65 -15.74
C PRO A 111 -5.21 -0.43 -14.70
N PRO A 112 -4.51 -1.52 -15.10
CA PRO A 112 -4.08 -2.57 -14.18
C PRO A 112 -3.37 -2.08 -12.91
N PRO A 113 -2.46 -1.08 -12.92
CA PRO A 113 -1.81 -0.62 -11.69
C PRO A 113 -2.80 0.00 -10.69
N LEU A 114 -3.85 0.68 -11.15
CA LEU A 114 -4.87 1.23 -10.27
C LEU A 114 -5.67 0.09 -9.61
N SER A 115 -6.10 -0.89 -10.41
CA SER A 115 -6.84 -2.05 -9.90
C SER A 115 -6.02 -2.84 -8.88
N ARG A 116 -4.73 -3.08 -9.13
CA ARG A 116 -3.81 -3.70 -8.17
C ARG A 116 -3.71 -2.88 -6.88
N SER A 117 -3.45 -1.58 -6.98
CA SER A 117 -3.32 -0.73 -5.79
C SER A 117 -4.60 -0.67 -4.93
N ILE A 118 -5.78 -0.75 -5.56
CA ILE A 118 -7.06 -0.85 -4.84
C ILE A 118 -7.15 -2.19 -4.12
N GLY A 119 -6.80 -3.29 -4.80
CA GLY A 119 -6.76 -4.62 -4.21
C GLY A 119 -5.77 -4.75 -3.04
N ASP A 120 -4.58 -4.16 -3.17
CA ASP A 120 -3.55 -4.19 -2.11
C ASP A 120 -4.03 -3.42 -0.87
N LYS A 121 -4.67 -2.27 -1.07
CA LYS A 121 -5.22 -1.46 0.03
C LYS A 121 -6.40 -2.13 0.72
N THR A 122 -7.31 -2.75 -0.04
CA THR A 122 -8.44 -3.47 0.54
C THR A 122 -7.99 -4.74 1.25
N ALA A 123 -6.98 -5.44 0.73
CA ALA A 123 -6.35 -6.58 1.39
C ALA A 123 -5.72 -6.18 2.74
N LEU A 124 -5.03 -5.05 2.80
CA LEU A 124 -4.46 -4.53 4.05
C LEU A 124 -5.54 -4.26 5.09
N LEU A 125 -6.65 -3.61 4.70
CA LEU A 125 -7.77 -3.38 5.62
C LEU A 125 -8.36 -4.70 6.12
N ARG A 126 -8.63 -5.65 5.22
CA ARG A 126 -9.16 -6.97 5.58
C ARG A 126 -8.22 -7.72 6.54
N GLN A 127 -6.92 -7.61 6.33
CA GLN A 127 -5.91 -8.18 7.23
C GLN A 127 -5.97 -7.53 8.62
N CYS A 128 -6.11 -6.21 8.71
CA CYS A 128 -6.25 -5.52 9.99
C CYS A 128 -7.54 -5.96 10.72
N ILE A 129 -8.67 -6.04 10.01
CA ILE A 129 -9.94 -6.53 10.57
C ILE A 129 -9.81 -7.98 11.05
N ALA A 130 -9.17 -8.85 10.27
CA ALA A 130 -8.97 -10.25 10.65
C ALA A 130 -8.05 -10.37 11.89
N ALA A 131 -7.01 -9.53 11.98
CA ALA A 131 -6.14 -9.48 13.14
C ALA A 131 -6.89 -9.05 14.40
N THR A 132 -7.71 -7.99 14.33
CA THR A 132 -8.56 -7.57 15.46
C THR A 132 -9.48 -8.69 15.92
N LYS A 133 -10.18 -9.35 14.98
CA LYS A 133 -11.04 -10.50 15.31
C LYS A 133 -10.28 -11.67 15.94
N THR A 134 -9.07 -11.95 15.46
CA THR A 134 -8.23 -13.02 16.04
C THR A 134 -7.85 -12.69 17.48
N VAL A 135 -7.57 -11.43 17.79
CA VAL A 135 -7.30 -11.01 19.17
C VAL A 135 -8.53 -11.18 20.04
N ASP A 136 -9.71 -10.77 19.56
CA ASP A 136 -10.96 -10.84 20.31
C ASP A 136 -11.47 -12.28 20.53
N ASP A 137 -11.53 -13.08 19.47
CA ASP A 137 -12.16 -14.40 19.50
C ASP A 137 -11.28 -15.45 20.19
N ARG A 138 -9.95 -15.33 20.05
CA ARG A 138 -9.00 -16.36 20.46
C ARG A 138 -8.06 -15.89 21.56
N LEU A 139 -7.24 -14.88 21.25
CA LEU A 139 -6.12 -14.51 22.13
C LEU A 139 -6.61 -13.94 23.47
N ALA A 140 -7.74 -13.24 23.50
CA ALA A 140 -8.29 -12.70 24.75
C ALA A 140 -8.65 -13.81 25.77
N HIS A 141 -9.21 -14.93 25.30
CA HIS A 141 -9.52 -16.07 26.16
C HIS A 141 -8.24 -16.83 26.55
N GLU A 142 -7.36 -17.13 25.59
CA GLU A 142 -6.09 -17.80 25.86
C GLU A 142 -5.28 -17.02 26.91
N ALA A 143 -5.21 -15.70 26.76
CA ALA A 143 -4.53 -14.82 27.70
C ALA A 143 -5.12 -14.83 29.09
N THR A 144 -6.44 -14.88 29.20
CA THR A 144 -7.08 -14.99 30.52
C THR A 144 -6.73 -16.31 31.21
N SER A 145 -6.57 -17.39 30.45
CA SER A 145 -6.27 -18.72 31.00
C SER A 145 -4.79 -18.85 31.38
N GLU A 146 -3.90 -18.29 30.57
CA GLU A 146 -2.46 -18.28 30.81
C GLU A 146 -2.10 -17.46 32.06
N ASP A 147 -2.61 -16.22 32.17
CA ASP A 147 -2.39 -15.40 33.37
C ASP A 147 -2.92 -16.06 34.66
N LEU A 148 -4.03 -16.81 34.55
CA LEU A 148 -4.56 -17.58 35.68
C LEU A 148 -3.63 -18.74 36.05
N TRP A 149 -3.05 -19.40 35.05
CA TRP A 149 -2.10 -20.48 35.27
C TRP A 149 -0.80 -19.96 35.89
N ASP A 150 -0.24 -18.86 35.38
CA ASP A 150 0.93 -18.19 35.96
C ASP A 150 0.67 -17.82 37.42
N GLY A 151 -0.48 -17.22 37.71
CA GLY A 151 -0.86 -16.88 39.09
C GLY A 151 -1.07 -18.10 40.02
N ILE A 152 -1.40 -19.29 39.49
CA ILE A 152 -1.44 -20.53 40.27
C ILE A 152 -0.02 -21.04 40.53
N MET A 153 0.83 -21.02 39.50
CA MET A 153 2.22 -21.46 39.58
C MET A 153 3.02 -20.61 40.57
N ASP A 154 2.83 -19.29 40.55
CA ASP A 154 3.44 -18.35 41.49
C ASP A 154 3.10 -18.71 42.94
N ARG A 155 1.81 -18.93 43.24
CA ARG A 155 1.36 -19.33 44.60
C ARG A 155 1.95 -20.66 45.05
N MET A 156 2.13 -21.60 44.12
CA MET A 156 2.72 -22.91 44.43
C MET A 156 4.23 -22.81 44.72
N LEU A 157 4.93 -21.87 44.09
CA LEU A 157 6.35 -21.61 44.32
C LEU A 157 6.57 -20.82 45.62
N ASP A 158 5.77 -19.78 45.85
CA ASP A 158 5.81 -18.98 47.09
C ASP A 158 5.57 -19.85 48.33
N GLY A 159 4.64 -20.81 48.26
CA GLY A 159 4.35 -21.75 49.34
C GLY A 159 5.46 -22.77 49.62
N LYS A 160 6.43 -22.94 48.71
CA LYS A 160 7.56 -23.88 48.85
C LYS A 160 8.88 -23.20 49.23
N GLY A 161 8.90 -21.86 49.33
CA GLY A 161 10.11 -21.11 49.67
C GLY A 161 11.18 -21.10 48.58
N ASP A 162 10.82 -21.47 47.34
CA ASP A 162 11.74 -21.46 46.19
C ASP A 162 11.87 -20.03 45.65
N THR A 163 13.00 -19.38 45.91
CA THR A 163 13.34 -18.01 45.49
C THR A 163 13.89 -17.91 44.05
N VAL A 164 13.45 -18.78 43.14
CA VAL A 164 14.06 -18.91 41.79
C VAL A 164 13.67 -17.75 40.84
N GLY A 165 12.80 -16.84 41.24
CA GLY A 165 12.61 -15.58 40.53
C GLY A 165 11.93 -14.57 41.44
N GLU A 166 12.56 -13.40 41.64
CA GLU A 166 11.85 -12.27 42.22
C GLU A 166 10.56 -12.04 41.43
N ARG A 167 9.43 -12.01 42.14
CA ARG A 167 8.11 -11.71 41.57
C ARG A 167 8.17 -10.37 40.85
N ARG A 168 8.24 -10.40 39.53
CA ARG A 168 8.19 -9.18 38.72
C ARG A 168 6.74 -8.80 38.57
N GLU A 169 6.24 -7.97 39.48
CA GLU A 169 4.90 -7.37 39.41
C GLU A 169 4.81 -6.29 38.31
N ASN A 170 5.32 -6.57 37.11
CA ASN A 170 5.21 -5.67 35.98
C ASN A 170 3.92 -5.97 35.22
N PRO A 171 2.97 -5.01 35.10
CA PRO A 171 1.76 -5.20 34.30
C PRO A 171 2.06 -5.57 32.83
N LEU A 172 3.26 -5.27 32.35
CA LEU A 172 3.74 -5.61 31.01
C LEU A 172 4.04 -7.10 30.79
N GLU A 173 4.15 -7.90 31.86
CA GLU A 173 4.43 -9.34 31.79
C GLU A 173 3.15 -10.18 31.63
N SER A 174 1.98 -9.62 31.94
CA SER A 174 0.68 -10.27 31.74
C SER A 174 0.38 -10.43 30.24
N PHE A 175 0.03 -11.65 29.85
CA PHE A 175 -0.40 -11.93 28.48
C PHE A 175 -1.72 -11.20 28.17
N ARG A 176 -2.62 -11.04 29.15
CA ARG A 176 -3.84 -10.22 28.99
C ARG A 176 -3.52 -8.77 28.69
N PHE A 177 -2.53 -8.20 29.37
CA PHE A 177 -2.10 -6.84 29.08
C PHE A 177 -1.58 -6.71 27.64
N SER A 178 -0.74 -7.64 27.20
CA SER A 178 -0.20 -7.61 25.83
C SER A 178 -1.28 -7.77 24.74
N THR A 179 -2.31 -8.59 24.98
CA THR A 179 -3.43 -8.79 24.05
C THR A 179 -4.34 -7.57 23.99
N THR A 180 -4.63 -6.93 25.13
CA THR A 180 -5.40 -5.67 25.17
C THR A 180 -4.67 -4.54 24.43
N LEU A 181 -3.35 -4.42 24.62
CA LEU A 181 -2.51 -3.47 23.89
C LEU A 181 -2.50 -3.76 22.39
N SER A 182 -2.38 -5.04 22.02
CA SER A 182 -2.41 -5.46 20.62
C SER A 182 -3.75 -5.12 19.95
N LYS A 183 -4.86 -5.35 20.65
CA LYS A 183 -6.19 -4.95 20.20
C LYS A 183 -6.27 -3.44 19.97
N ALA A 184 -5.91 -2.65 20.98
CA ALA A 184 -5.94 -1.19 20.92
C ALA A 184 -5.07 -0.66 19.76
N TRP A 185 -3.93 -1.28 19.49
CA TRP A 185 -3.08 -0.92 18.36
C TRP A 185 -3.75 -1.19 17.01
N TRP A 186 -4.39 -2.35 16.82
CA TRP A 186 -5.11 -2.66 15.59
C TRP A 186 -6.33 -1.76 15.39
N GLU A 187 -7.08 -1.48 16.45
CA GLU A 187 -8.20 -0.53 16.42
C GLU A 187 -7.73 0.87 16.03
N LEU A 188 -6.67 1.38 16.65
CA LEU A 188 -6.07 2.66 16.29
C LEU A 188 -5.57 2.69 14.83
N LYS A 189 -5.07 1.55 14.32
CA LYS A 189 -4.66 1.44 12.92
C LYS A 189 -5.87 1.48 11.99
N LEU A 190 -6.96 0.80 12.34
CA LEU A 190 -8.21 0.81 11.58
C LEU A 190 -8.84 2.21 11.54
N THR A 191 -8.90 2.92 12.67
CA THR A 191 -9.43 4.28 12.72
C THR A 191 -8.63 5.23 11.83
N LYS A 192 -7.29 5.18 11.91
CA LYS A 192 -6.41 5.98 11.04
C LYS A 192 -6.62 5.69 9.55
N ILE A 193 -6.77 4.42 9.17
CA ILE A 193 -7.06 4.04 7.78
C ILE A 193 -8.41 4.61 7.35
N ASN A 194 -9.43 4.48 8.19
CA ASN A 194 -10.77 4.95 7.89
C ASN A 194 -10.82 6.48 7.74
N GLU A 195 -10.24 7.22 8.68
CA GLU A 195 -10.11 8.68 8.61
C GLU A 195 -9.40 9.12 7.32
N ASP A 196 -8.29 8.45 6.96
CA ASP A 196 -7.56 8.73 5.72
C ASP A 196 -8.43 8.50 4.47
N TRP A 197 -9.22 7.44 4.46
CA TRP A 197 -10.09 7.10 3.33
C TRP A 197 -11.27 8.05 3.20
N ILE A 198 -11.89 8.44 4.31
CA ILE A 198 -12.96 9.44 4.36
C ILE A 198 -12.45 10.80 3.88
N ALA A 199 -11.28 11.23 4.36
CA ALA A 199 -10.68 12.49 3.93
C ALA A 199 -10.36 12.51 2.43
N ARG A 200 -9.84 11.40 1.89
CA ARG A 200 -9.62 11.24 0.45
C ARG A 200 -10.92 11.25 -0.33
N SER A 201 -11.96 10.53 0.12
CA SER A 201 -13.25 10.48 -0.60
C SER A 201 -13.91 11.85 -0.67
N ALA A 202 -13.84 12.63 0.42
CA ALA A 202 -14.31 14.02 0.46
C ALA A 202 -13.55 14.89 -0.54
N ALA A 203 -12.22 14.79 -0.59
CA ALA A 203 -11.39 15.55 -1.54
C ALA A 203 -11.67 15.15 -3.00
N LEU A 204 -11.82 13.85 -3.29
CA LEU A 204 -12.16 13.36 -4.63
C LEU A 204 -13.54 13.85 -5.08
N SER A 205 -14.52 13.90 -4.17
CA SER A 205 -15.86 14.39 -4.46
C SER A 205 -15.87 15.88 -4.80
N LYS A 206 -15.12 16.69 -4.05
CA LYS A 206 -14.92 18.12 -4.35
C LYS A 206 -14.28 18.32 -5.73
N LEU A 207 -13.17 17.62 -6.01
CA LEU A 207 -12.48 17.64 -7.30
C LEU A 207 -13.43 17.30 -8.45
N LEU A 208 -14.26 16.27 -8.31
CA LEU A 208 -15.21 15.89 -9.34
C LEU A 208 -16.33 16.91 -9.52
N GLY A 209 -16.74 17.59 -8.45
CA GLY A 209 -17.67 18.73 -8.53
C GLY A 209 -17.11 19.84 -9.41
N GLU A 210 -15.85 20.23 -9.17
CA GLU A 210 -15.13 21.26 -9.94
C GLU A 210 -14.95 20.84 -11.41
N GLU A 211 -14.49 19.62 -11.68
CA GLU A 211 -14.35 19.10 -13.05
C GLU A 211 -15.69 19.05 -13.80
N ARG A 212 -16.80 18.75 -13.11
CA ARG A 212 -18.15 18.79 -13.70
C ARG A 212 -18.63 20.21 -13.98
N ALA A 213 -18.32 21.17 -13.10
CA ALA A 213 -18.65 22.57 -13.30
C ALA A 213 -17.92 23.12 -14.53
N LEU A 214 -16.60 22.92 -14.60
CA LEU A 214 -15.77 23.32 -15.75
C LEU A 214 -16.22 22.64 -17.06
N ALA A 215 -16.57 21.35 -17.01
CA ALA A 215 -17.09 20.67 -18.19
C ALA A 215 -18.43 21.25 -18.69
N LYS A 216 -19.27 21.79 -17.80
CA LYS A 216 -20.53 22.47 -18.19
C LYS A 216 -20.24 23.84 -18.79
N GLU A 217 -19.36 24.62 -18.17
CA GLU A 217 -18.94 25.94 -18.64
C GLU A 217 -18.30 25.86 -20.04
N GLU A 218 -17.38 24.91 -20.25
CA GLU A 218 -16.75 24.70 -21.55
C GLU A 218 -17.73 24.31 -22.65
N LYS A 219 -18.77 23.54 -22.31
CA LYS A 219 -19.84 23.16 -23.25
C LYS A 219 -20.73 24.35 -23.60
N GLN A 220 -21.02 25.23 -22.64
CA GLN A 220 -21.79 26.44 -22.88
C GLN A 220 -21.01 27.45 -23.72
N ASN A 221 -19.71 27.60 -23.45
CA ASN A 221 -18.84 28.55 -24.15
C ASN A 221 -18.43 28.08 -25.56
N GLY A 222 -18.75 26.85 -25.95
CA GLY A 222 -18.42 26.32 -27.28
C GLY A 222 -16.91 26.27 -27.57
N VAL A 223 -16.08 26.12 -26.53
CA VAL A 223 -14.62 26.11 -26.69
C VAL A 223 -14.20 24.93 -27.56
N GLY A 224 -13.66 25.22 -28.74
CA GLY A 224 -13.27 24.24 -29.75
C GLY A 224 -12.15 23.30 -29.29
N SER A 225 -11.88 22.29 -30.12
CA SER A 225 -10.79 21.34 -29.86
C SER A 225 -9.45 22.05 -29.90
N THR A 226 -8.65 21.92 -28.84
CA THR A 226 -7.27 22.39 -28.82
C THR A 226 -6.36 21.46 -29.62
N ASP A 227 -5.34 22.03 -30.26
CA ASP A 227 -4.32 21.27 -30.98
C ASP A 227 -3.55 20.34 -30.02
N PRO A 228 -3.23 19.11 -30.46
CA PRO A 228 -2.61 18.11 -29.60
C PRO A 228 -1.19 18.48 -29.15
N ARG A 229 -0.47 19.31 -29.92
CA ARG A 229 0.86 19.80 -29.57
C ARG A 229 0.78 20.82 -28.43
N VAL A 230 -0.10 21.80 -28.58
CA VAL A 230 -0.36 22.85 -27.56
C VAL A 230 -0.86 22.22 -26.26
N ALA A 231 -1.76 21.24 -26.34
CA ALA A 231 -2.27 20.54 -25.16
C ALA A 231 -1.18 19.78 -24.39
N LYS A 232 -0.20 19.22 -25.12
CA LYS A 232 0.94 18.55 -24.50
C LYS A 232 1.90 19.55 -23.87
N GLU A 233 2.23 20.64 -24.56
CA GLU A 233 3.15 21.67 -24.06
C GLU A 233 2.60 22.35 -22.80
N THR A 234 1.32 22.71 -22.80
CA THR A 234 0.66 23.30 -21.62
C THR A 234 0.62 22.33 -20.45
N LEU A 235 0.34 21.05 -20.68
CA LEU A 235 0.40 20.03 -19.63
C LEU A 235 1.84 19.86 -19.09
N ASP A 236 2.83 19.80 -19.98
CA ASP A 236 4.24 19.67 -19.60
C ASP A 236 4.71 20.88 -18.77
N GLN A 237 4.29 22.10 -19.14
CA GLN A 237 4.53 23.34 -18.38
C GLN A 237 3.95 23.27 -16.96
N ILE A 238 2.66 22.93 -16.83
CA ILE A 238 1.98 22.78 -15.53
C ILE A 238 2.72 21.75 -14.65
N LEU A 239 3.15 20.64 -15.26
CA LEU A 239 3.89 19.60 -14.54
C LEU A 239 5.30 20.06 -14.13
N THR A 240 6.00 20.85 -14.96
CA THR A 240 7.31 21.40 -14.59
C THR A 240 7.20 22.43 -13.48
N GLU A 241 6.22 23.32 -13.52
CA GLU A 241 5.97 24.30 -12.46
C GLU A 241 5.66 23.61 -11.13
N TYR A 242 4.84 22.56 -11.16
CA TYR A 242 4.56 21.77 -9.97
C TYR A 242 5.84 21.13 -9.39
N ARG A 243 6.72 20.58 -10.24
CA ARG A 243 7.99 19.99 -9.80
C ARG A 243 8.92 21.03 -9.19
N GLN A 244 9.00 22.23 -9.78
CA GLN A 244 9.79 23.34 -9.24
C GLN A 244 9.28 23.75 -7.86
N LYS A 245 7.97 23.97 -7.72
CA LYS A 245 7.34 24.27 -6.42
C LYS A 245 7.58 23.16 -5.38
N GLN A 246 7.53 21.90 -5.78
CA GLN A 246 7.87 20.79 -4.87
C GLN A 246 9.33 20.82 -4.44
N ALA A 247 10.26 21.10 -5.36
CA ALA A 247 11.69 21.20 -5.05
C ALA A 247 11.98 22.38 -4.11
N GLU A 248 11.34 23.53 -4.33
CA GLU A 248 11.40 24.72 -3.47
C GLU A 248 10.87 24.40 -2.06
N MET A 249 9.67 23.82 -1.95
CA MET A 249 9.09 23.39 -0.67
C MET A 249 9.97 22.35 0.06
N GLU A 250 10.61 21.44 -0.69
CA GLU A 250 11.57 20.49 -0.11
C GLU A 250 12.87 21.15 0.34
N GLN A 251 13.33 22.21 -0.33
CA GLN A 251 14.48 23.00 0.06
C GLN A 251 14.17 23.82 1.31
N GLU A 252 13.08 24.59 1.32
CA GLU A 252 12.60 25.32 2.50
C GLU A 252 12.44 24.39 3.71
N ARG A 253 11.84 23.21 3.50
CA ARG A 253 11.69 22.24 4.58
C ARG A 253 13.04 21.71 5.07
N LYS A 254 14.04 21.55 4.21
CA LYS A 254 15.39 21.13 4.61
C LYS A 254 16.12 22.24 5.35
N GLU A 255 15.99 23.48 4.91
CA GLU A 255 16.56 24.66 5.58
C GLU A 255 15.96 24.83 6.98
N ASN A 256 14.63 24.79 7.09
CA ASN A 256 13.93 24.83 8.37
C ASN A 256 14.26 23.62 9.26
N LEU A 257 14.45 22.43 8.69
CA LEU A 257 14.90 21.25 9.44
C LEU A 257 16.36 21.35 9.87
N GLU A 258 17.24 22.01 9.11
CA GLU A 258 18.63 22.25 9.51
C GLU A 258 18.73 23.29 10.64
N GLU A 259 17.79 24.25 10.70
CA GLU A 259 17.62 25.15 11.85
C GLU A 259 17.03 24.43 13.08
N ASP A 260 16.00 23.58 12.92
CA ASP A 260 15.38 22.82 14.03
C ASP A 260 16.30 21.67 14.55
N LEU A 261 17.14 21.09 13.70
CA LEU A 261 18.12 20.06 14.10
C LEU A 261 19.26 20.62 14.97
N LEU A 262 19.37 21.95 15.09
CA LEU A 262 20.29 22.58 16.04
C LEU A 262 19.78 22.53 17.50
N GLN A 263 18.53 22.12 17.75
CA GLN A 263 17.93 22.15 19.09
C GLN A 263 17.70 20.80 19.78
N ASP A 264 17.75 19.66 19.06
CA ASP A 264 17.60 18.35 19.71
C ASP A 264 18.81 17.41 19.49
N PRO A 265 19.73 17.30 20.48
CA PRO A 265 20.93 16.48 20.35
C PRO A 265 20.62 14.99 20.18
N PHE A 266 19.42 14.53 20.61
CA PHE A 266 18.99 13.14 20.57
C PHE A 266 18.35 12.72 19.23
N MET A 267 18.09 13.68 18.32
CA MET A 267 17.59 13.39 16.97
C MET A 267 18.63 13.66 15.88
N SER A 268 19.83 14.10 16.27
CA SER A 268 20.93 14.33 15.36
C SER A 268 21.31 13.04 14.59
N LYS A 269 21.68 13.17 13.31
CA LYS A 269 22.15 12.03 12.49
C LYS A 269 23.30 11.28 13.18
N ARG A 270 24.17 12.02 13.88
CA ARG A 270 25.23 11.45 14.70
C ARG A 270 24.66 10.60 15.83
N TRP A 271 23.76 11.12 16.66
CA TRP A 271 23.15 10.35 17.74
C TRP A 271 22.40 9.10 17.27
N MET A 272 21.58 9.23 16.22
CA MET A 272 20.85 8.10 15.64
C MET A 272 21.77 7.02 15.06
N THR A 273 22.95 7.40 14.58
CA THR A 273 23.96 6.41 14.13
C THR A 273 24.67 5.75 15.31
N THR A 274 24.93 6.46 16.40
CA THR A 274 25.45 5.88 17.65
C THR A 274 24.45 4.91 18.26
N VAL A 275 23.18 5.29 18.36
CA VAL A 275 22.10 4.43 18.89
C VAL A 275 21.95 3.17 18.04
N LYS A 276 21.87 3.28 16.71
CA LYS A 276 21.83 2.11 15.82
C LYS A 276 23.07 1.23 15.87
N LYS A 277 24.21 1.77 16.29
CA LYS A 277 25.46 1.01 16.49
C LYS A 277 25.43 0.27 17.83
N MET A 278 24.95 0.92 18.88
CA MET A 278 24.72 0.34 20.22
C MET A 278 23.66 -0.76 20.14
N GLU A 279 22.51 -0.49 19.52
CA GLU A 279 21.43 -1.46 19.29
C GLU A 279 21.93 -2.68 18.50
N ARG A 280 22.80 -2.49 17.50
CA ARG A 280 23.45 -3.60 16.78
C ARG A 280 24.46 -4.37 17.63
N GLN A 281 25.15 -3.72 18.57
CA GLN A 281 26.04 -4.39 19.52
C GLN A 281 25.25 -5.21 20.54
N GLU A 282 24.13 -4.69 21.05
CA GLU A 282 23.24 -5.39 21.97
C GLU A 282 22.53 -6.57 21.28
N LEU A 283 21.95 -6.36 20.10
CA LEU A 283 21.32 -7.44 19.31
C LEU A 283 22.35 -8.47 18.79
N GLY A 284 23.59 -8.05 18.55
CA GLY A 284 24.69 -8.92 18.14
C GLY A 284 25.21 -9.84 19.24
N ARG A 285 25.00 -9.50 20.52
CA ARG A 285 25.42 -10.32 21.66
C ARG A 285 24.44 -11.45 22.01
N GLY A 286 23.24 -11.49 21.44
CA GLY A 286 22.21 -12.47 21.85
C GLY A 286 21.42 -13.22 20.78
N GLN A 287 21.32 -12.76 19.52
CA GLN A 287 20.28 -13.30 18.62
C GLN A 287 20.72 -13.52 17.16
N GLY A 288 21.93 -14.03 16.93
CA GLY A 288 22.43 -14.35 15.58
C GLY A 288 21.64 -15.40 14.79
N ARG A 289 20.63 -16.08 15.38
CA ARG A 289 19.89 -17.16 14.72
C ARG A 289 18.44 -16.86 14.30
N GLN A 290 17.78 -15.80 14.76
CA GLN A 290 16.35 -15.58 14.43
C GLN A 290 16.10 -14.62 13.26
N ASN A 291 17.04 -13.75 12.90
CA ASN A 291 16.79 -12.64 11.97
C ASN A 291 16.90 -12.97 10.48
N LYS A 292 17.06 -14.24 10.08
CA LYS A 292 16.95 -14.63 8.65
C LYS A 292 15.50 -14.67 8.17
N LYS A 293 14.51 -14.84 9.05
CA LYS A 293 13.09 -14.90 8.66
C LYS A 293 12.40 -13.53 8.55
N LEU A 294 12.95 -12.47 9.15
CA LEU A 294 12.33 -11.13 9.12
C LEU A 294 12.73 -10.28 7.90
N LYS A 295 13.78 -10.66 7.15
CA LYS A 295 14.19 -9.96 5.93
C LYS A 295 13.38 -10.32 4.67
N GLU A 296 12.50 -11.32 4.75
CA GLU A 296 11.57 -11.65 3.66
C GLU A 296 10.19 -10.98 3.81
N LEU A 297 10.01 -10.15 4.85
CA LEU A 297 8.72 -9.53 5.17
C LEU A 297 8.71 -7.99 5.13
N PHE A 298 9.80 -7.35 4.69
CA PHE A 298 9.87 -5.90 4.46
C PHE A 298 10.46 -5.58 3.09
#